data_AF-L9ZTA1-F1
#
_entry.id   AF-L9ZTA1-F1
#
_cell.length_a   1.000
_cell.length_b   1.000
_cell.length_c   1.000
_cell.angle_alpha   90.00
_cell.angle_beta   90.00
_cell.angle_gamma   90.00
#
_symmetry.space_group_name_H-M   'P 1'
#
loop_
_entity.id
_entity.type
_entity.pdbx_description
1 polymer ?
#
loop_
_entity_poly.entity_id
_entity_poly.type
_entity_poly.pdbx_seq_one_letter_code
_entity_poly.pdbx_strand_id
1 'polypeptide(L)'
;MGQRQFKPEETAESVSVEQAVSRLDVDALGEVAGTAFDHAGELAAFEFGHTAAVLGAIRLASRRSRHATLECERLAAVFDVDPDSIRGADAMIASHLTPPADAAEIRTLRRHLIVTEELLTAVRSATQPRPNCRPALAAAAPWLLGRAEQATTRPDDDAIGLDERALRTHAARIRRDLELARLGTKLHALVVEER
;
A
#
# COMPACT_ATOMS: atom_id res chain seq x y z
N MET A 1 -16.61 27.14 53.89
CA MET A 1 -15.67 27.36 52.77
C MET A 1 -15.19 26.00 52.28
N GLY A 2 -16.02 25.32 51.47
CA GLY A 2 -15.68 24.01 50.91
C GLY A 2 -14.97 24.22 49.58
N GLN A 3 -13.66 23.97 49.55
CA GLN A 3 -12.92 23.94 48.29
C GLN A 3 -13.42 22.75 47.49
N ARG A 4 -14.18 23.03 46.42
CA ARG A 4 -14.46 22.05 45.37
C ARG A 4 -13.15 21.81 44.64
N GLN A 5 -12.53 20.66 44.90
CA GLN A 5 -11.52 20.11 44.01
C GLN A 5 -12.14 20.00 42.62
N PHE A 6 -11.64 20.80 41.69
CA PHE A 6 -11.73 20.48 40.27
C PHE A 6 -10.97 19.16 40.10
N LYS A 7 -11.70 18.06 39.95
CA LYS A 7 -11.14 16.88 39.30
C LYS A 7 -10.84 17.30 37.86
N PRO A 8 -9.60 17.22 37.37
CA PRO A 8 -9.41 17.23 35.93
C PRO A 8 -10.24 16.06 35.38
N GLU A 9 -11.09 16.35 34.40
CA GLU A 9 -11.71 15.33 33.57
C GLU A 9 -10.57 14.42 33.11
N GLU A 10 -10.67 13.12 33.40
CA GLU A 10 -9.82 12.11 32.80
C GLU A 10 -9.84 12.38 31.30
N THR A 11 -8.74 12.89 30.76
CA THR A 11 -8.55 13.01 29.32
C THR A 11 -8.78 11.61 28.77
N ALA A 12 -9.92 11.40 28.13
CA ALA A 12 -10.21 10.18 27.41
C ALA A 12 -8.95 9.84 26.62
N GLU A 13 -8.33 8.69 26.90
CA GLU A 13 -7.10 8.28 26.24
C GLU A 13 -7.32 8.42 24.73
N SER A 14 -6.64 9.40 24.13
CA SER A 14 -6.73 9.68 22.71
C SER A 14 -6.18 8.45 21.98
N VAL A 15 -7.04 7.78 21.22
CA VAL A 15 -6.72 6.53 20.52
C VAL A 15 -5.53 6.76 19.61
N SER A 16 -4.42 6.06 19.83
CA SER A 16 -3.25 6.15 18.95
C SER A 16 -3.44 5.33 17.66
N VAL A 17 -2.62 5.61 16.65
CA VAL A 17 -2.61 4.82 15.39
C VAL A 17 -2.33 3.34 15.67
N GLU A 18 -1.34 3.03 16.50
CA GLU A 18 -0.99 1.65 16.87
C GLU A 18 -2.16 0.91 17.54
N GLN A 19 -2.82 1.57 18.49
CA GLN A 19 -3.98 1.01 19.18
C GLN A 19 -5.14 0.76 18.21
N ALA A 20 -5.42 1.71 17.32
CA ALA A 20 -6.49 1.58 16.35
C ALA A 20 -6.21 0.47 15.33
N VAL A 21 -4.96 0.36 14.86
CA VAL A 21 -4.52 -0.67 13.93
C VAL A 21 -4.60 -2.07 14.53
N SER A 22 -4.15 -2.23 15.78
CA SER A 22 -4.26 -3.51 16.50
C SER A 22 -5.72 -3.90 16.71
N ARG A 23 -6.59 -2.96 17.11
CA ARG A 23 -8.02 -3.21 17.31
C ARG A 23 -8.77 -3.57 16.01
N LEU A 24 -8.29 -3.09 14.87
CA LEU A 24 -8.86 -3.38 13.55
C LEU A 24 -8.25 -4.61 12.87
N ASP A 25 -7.20 -5.21 13.44
CA ASP A 25 -6.43 -6.32 12.87
C ASP A 25 -5.83 -5.96 11.49
N VAL A 26 -5.20 -4.78 11.40
CA VAL A 26 -4.63 -4.24 10.15
C VAL A 26 -3.17 -3.79 10.29
N ASP A 27 -2.36 -4.54 11.04
CA ASP A 27 -0.96 -4.20 11.37
C ASP A 27 -0.10 -3.79 10.16
N ALA A 28 -0.38 -4.38 9.00
CA ALA A 28 0.30 -4.06 7.74
C ALA A 28 0.09 -2.60 7.26
N LEU A 29 -0.87 -1.86 7.82
CA LEU A 29 -1.14 -0.46 7.51
C LEU A 29 -0.51 0.51 8.52
N GLY A 30 0.00 0.03 9.65
CA GLY A 30 0.43 0.86 10.79
C GLY A 30 1.48 1.90 10.44
N GLU A 31 2.54 1.49 9.76
CA GLU A 31 3.62 2.39 9.34
C GLU A 31 3.09 3.52 8.44
N VAL A 32 2.42 3.17 7.33
CA VAL A 32 1.88 4.17 6.39
C VAL A 32 0.84 5.08 7.03
N ALA A 33 0.00 4.54 7.92
CA ALA A 33 -1.00 5.31 8.64
C ALA A 33 -0.36 6.26 9.66
N GLY A 34 0.66 5.80 10.39
CA GLY A 34 1.44 6.60 11.33
C GLY A 34 2.10 7.77 10.63
N THR A 35 2.91 7.50 9.60
CA THR A 35 3.56 8.55 8.80
C THR A 35 2.57 9.55 8.21
N ALA A 36 1.41 9.09 7.72
CA ALA A 36 0.38 9.97 7.20
C ALA A 36 -0.27 10.84 8.29
N PHE A 37 -0.48 10.28 9.47
CA PHE A 37 -0.97 11.01 10.64
C PHE A 37 0.06 12.01 11.16
N ASP A 38 1.34 11.64 11.26
CA ASP A 38 2.39 12.54 11.73
C ASP A 38 2.58 13.73 10.76
N HIS A 39 2.39 13.50 9.46
CA HIS A 39 2.52 14.53 8.45
C HIS A 39 1.37 15.55 8.44
N ALA A 40 0.10 15.13 8.62
CA ALA A 40 -1.06 16.02 8.49
C ALA A 40 -2.26 15.67 9.38
N GLY A 41 -2.15 14.66 10.23
CA GLY A 41 -3.19 14.17 11.13
C GLY A 41 -3.59 15.17 12.21
N GLU A 42 -2.67 15.97 12.73
CA GLU A 42 -2.99 17.03 13.72
C GLU A 42 -3.93 18.11 13.15
N LEU A 43 -3.79 18.46 11.86
CA LEU A 43 -4.71 19.38 11.19
C LEU A 43 -6.12 18.77 11.08
N ALA A 44 -6.19 17.49 10.69
CA ALA A 44 -7.45 16.76 10.65
C ALA A 44 -8.05 16.56 12.05
N ALA A 45 -7.23 16.39 13.08
CA ALA A 45 -7.67 16.21 14.45
C ALA A 45 -8.32 17.49 14.99
N PHE A 46 -7.82 18.67 14.59
CA PHE A 46 -8.40 19.96 14.93
C PHE A 46 -9.82 20.14 14.37
N GLU A 47 -10.08 19.68 13.15
CA GLU A 47 -11.38 19.87 12.48
C GLU A 47 -12.39 18.75 12.76
N PHE A 48 -11.95 17.49 12.76
CA PHE A 48 -12.82 16.31 12.81
C PHE A 48 -12.72 15.52 14.12
N GLY A 49 -11.80 15.89 15.00
CA GLY A 49 -11.48 15.17 16.23
C GLY A 49 -10.36 14.13 16.04
N HIS A 50 -9.59 13.90 17.10
CA HIS A 50 -8.40 13.05 17.06
C HIS A 50 -8.67 11.62 16.59
N THR A 51 -9.69 10.95 17.14
CA THR A 51 -10.05 9.58 16.72
C THR A 51 -10.45 9.53 15.25
N ALA A 52 -11.20 10.52 14.75
CA ALA A 52 -11.56 10.59 13.33
C ALA A 52 -10.32 10.79 12.45
N ALA A 53 -9.35 11.60 12.90
CA ALA A 53 -8.09 11.81 12.20
C ALA A 53 -7.23 10.55 12.12
N VAL A 54 -7.12 9.80 13.22
CA VAL A 54 -6.44 8.49 13.24
C VAL A 54 -7.10 7.49 12.31
N LEU A 55 -8.43 7.37 12.35
CA LEU A 55 -9.17 6.49 11.44
C LEU A 55 -9.10 6.95 9.99
N GLY A 56 -9.07 8.26 9.75
CA GLY A 56 -8.84 8.87 8.45
C GLY A 56 -7.46 8.48 7.88
N ALA A 57 -6.40 8.53 8.69
CA ALA A 57 -5.06 8.10 8.30
C ALA A 57 -5.00 6.59 7.99
N ILE A 58 -5.62 5.75 8.82
CA ILE A 58 -5.71 4.29 8.58
C ILE A 58 -6.49 4.00 7.29
N ARG A 59 -7.59 4.70 7.07
CA ARG A 59 -8.38 4.54 5.84
C ARG A 59 -7.58 4.98 4.62
N LEU A 60 -6.88 6.11 4.69
CA LEU A 60 -5.98 6.58 3.64
C LEU A 60 -4.90 5.55 3.31
N ALA A 61 -4.25 5.00 4.33
CA ALA A 61 -3.27 3.93 4.18
C ALA A 61 -3.89 2.71 3.50
N SER A 62 -5.09 2.28 3.91
CA SER A 62 -5.79 1.16 3.26
C SER A 62 -6.04 1.42 1.77
N ARG A 63 -6.51 2.62 1.40
CA ARG A 63 -6.77 3.04 0.01
C ARG A 63 -5.51 3.07 -0.85
N ARG A 64 -4.40 3.50 -0.26
CA ARG A 64 -3.09 3.58 -0.91
C ARG A 64 -2.26 2.30 -0.75
N SER A 65 -2.83 1.24 -0.20
CA SER A 65 -2.17 -0.05 -0.06
C SER A 65 -2.58 -1.04 -1.17
N ARG A 66 -2.10 -2.27 -1.05
CA ARG A 66 -2.58 -3.41 -1.86
C ARG A 66 -3.84 -4.07 -1.31
N HIS A 67 -4.25 -3.72 -0.10
CA HIS A 67 -5.36 -4.35 0.62
C HIS A 67 -6.70 -3.73 0.22
N ALA A 68 -7.78 -4.40 0.61
CA ALA A 68 -9.12 -3.83 0.47
C ALA A 68 -9.21 -2.51 1.25
N THR A 69 -9.88 -1.52 0.65
CA THR A 69 -10.15 -0.25 1.34
C THR A 69 -11.05 -0.51 2.53
N LEU A 70 -10.74 0.12 3.66
CA LEU A 70 -11.59 0.09 4.84
C LEU A 70 -12.75 1.07 4.65
N GLU A 71 -13.98 0.57 4.83
CA GLU A 71 -15.18 1.39 4.71
C GLU A 71 -15.41 2.23 5.96
N CYS A 72 -15.85 3.48 5.79
CA CYS A 72 -16.05 4.42 6.90
C CYS A 72 -17.05 3.88 7.92
N GLU A 73 -18.11 3.22 7.45
CA GLU A 73 -19.19 2.66 8.27
C GLU A 73 -18.67 1.57 9.20
N ARG A 74 -17.74 0.74 8.71
CA ARG A 74 -17.10 -0.29 9.53
C ARG A 74 -16.19 0.32 10.59
N LEU A 75 -15.43 1.36 10.24
CA LEU A 75 -14.55 2.06 11.18
C LEU A 75 -15.36 2.79 12.26
N ALA A 76 -16.39 3.52 11.85
CA ALA A 76 -17.34 4.20 12.71
C ALA A 76 -17.97 3.26 13.75
N ALA A 77 -18.44 2.09 13.31
CA ALA A 77 -19.05 1.11 14.21
C ALA A 77 -18.10 0.57 15.29
N VAL A 78 -16.79 0.51 15.02
CA VAL A 78 -15.80 -0.02 15.98
C VAL A 78 -15.41 1.01 17.04
N PHE A 79 -15.38 2.30 16.68
CA PHE A 79 -14.86 3.38 17.52
C PHE A 79 -15.91 4.40 17.97
N ASP A 80 -17.18 4.22 17.57
CA ASP A 80 -18.29 5.13 17.87
C ASP A 80 -18.00 6.58 17.39
N VAL A 81 -17.59 6.70 16.13
CA VAL A 81 -17.25 7.98 15.47
C VAL A 81 -18.15 8.16 14.26
N ASP A 82 -18.53 9.41 13.96
CA ASP A 82 -19.28 9.75 12.76
C ASP A 82 -18.50 9.36 11.46
N PRO A 83 -19.07 8.53 10.56
CA PRO A 83 -18.47 8.19 9.27
C PRO A 83 -18.06 9.40 8.42
N ASP A 84 -18.80 10.51 8.52
CA ASP A 84 -18.52 11.73 7.75
C ASP A 84 -17.26 12.43 8.25
N SER A 85 -17.03 12.46 9.57
CA SER A 85 -15.78 12.95 10.18
C SER A 85 -14.57 12.13 9.75
N ILE A 86 -14.69 10.80 9.65
CA ILE A 86 -13.61 9.93 9.15
C ILE A 86 -13.31 10.24 7.68
N ARG A 87 -14.36 10.44 6.87
CA ARG A 87 -14.20 10.77 5.44
C ARG A 87 -13.57 12.15 5.25
N GLY A 88 -13.97 13.13 6.06
CA GLY A 88 -13.39 14.47 6.09
C GLY A 88 -11.90 14.43 6.44
N ALA A 89 -11.55 13.71 7.51
CA ALA A 89 -10.17 13.52 7.91
C ALA A 89 -9.30 12.84 6.84
N ASP A 90 -9.75 11.74 6.24
CA ASP A 90 -9.05 11.08 5.12
C ASP A 90 -8.81 12.06 3.96
N ALA A 91 -9.84 12.81 3.56
CA ALA A 91 -9.72 13.78 2.47
C ALA A 91 -8.75 14.92 2.80
N MET A 92 -8.80 15.43 4.04
CA MET A 92 -7.89 16.48 4.51
C MET A 92 -6.44 16.01 4.50
N ILE A 93 -6.13 14.87 5.14
CA ILE A 93 -4.77 14.31 5.16
C ILE A 93 -4.28 14.05 3.72
N ALA A 94 -5.14 13.47 2.87
CA ALA A 94 -4.81 13.19 1.49
C ALA A 94 -4.46 14.45 0.68
N SER A 95 -5.09 15.59 0.98
CA SER A 95 -4.85 16.87 0.28
C SER A 95 -3.45 17.43 0.52
N HIS A 96 -2.80 17.04 1.62
CA HIS A 96 -1.43 17.46 1.95
C HIS A 96 -0.35 16.52 1.37
N LEU A 97 -0.75 15.48 0.66
CA LEU A 97 0.12 14.47 0.07
C LEU A 97 0.03 14.49 -1.45
N THR A 98 1.13 14.10 -2.12
CA THR A 98 1.07 13.84 -3.57
C THR A 98 0.01 12.77 -3.85
N PRO A 99 -0.86 12.95 -4.85
CA PRO A 99 -1.79 11.89 -5.24
C PRO A 99 -1.04 10.63 -5.71
N PRO A 100 -1.67 9.46 -5.62
CA PRO A 100 -1.14 8.26 -6.27
C PRO A 100 -1.04 8.47 -7.78
N ALA A 101 -0.23 7.63 -8.42
CA ALA A 101 -0.24 7.46 -9.87
C ALA A 101 -1.64 7.08 -10.37
N ASP A 102 -1.90 7.30 -11.65
CA ASP A 102 -3.19 6.98 -12.21
C ASP A 102 -3.48 5.46 -12.20
N ALA A 103 -4.75 5.10 -12.29
CA ALA A 103 -5.16 3.71 -12.24
C ALA A 103 -4.65 2.87 -13.44
N ALA A 104 -4.31 3.49 -14.58
CA ALA A 104 -3.76 2.79 -15.74
C ALA A 104 -2.29 2.42 -15.52
N GLU A 105 -1.50 3.32 -14.94
CA GLU A 105 -0.10 3.10 -14.57
C GLU A 105 0.01 2.02 -13.49
N ILE A 106 -0.76 2.12 -12.40
CA ILE A 106 -0.81 1.10 -11.35
C ILE A 106 -1.21 -0.26 -11.92
N ARG A 107 -2.20 -0.31 -12.83
CA ARG A 107 -2.60 -1.57 -13.51
C ARG A 107 -1.48 -2.12 -14.38
N THR A 108 -0.75 -1.27 -15.09
CA THR A 108 0.38 -1.68 -15.94
C THR A 108 1.49 -2.30 -15.12
N LEU A 109 1.92 -1.63 -14.03
CA LEU A 109 2.93 -2.15 -13.10
C LEU A 109 2.51 -3.49 -12.48
N ARG A 110 1.24 -3.64 -12.07
CA ARG A 110 0.71 -4.91 -11.54
C ARG A 110 0.79 -6.03 -12.57
N ARG A 111 0.42 -5.77 -13.82
CA ARG A 111 0.48 -6.77 -14.90
C ARG A 111 1.94 -7.17 -15.18
N HIS A 112 2.86 -6.22 -15.22
CA HIS A 112 4.30 -6.51 -15.39
C HIS A 112 4.83 -7.39 -14.25
N LEU A 113 4.44 -7.08 -13.00
CA LEU A 113 4.84 -7.88 -11.85
C LEU A 113 4.35 -9.33 -11.97
N ILE A 114 3.07 -9.53 -12.29
CA ILE A 114 2.48 -10.87 -12.47
C ILE A 114 3.26 -11.66 -13.53
N VAL A 115 3.52 -11.08 -14.70
CA VAL A 115 4.28 -11.77 -15.77
C VAL A 115 5.69 -12.13 -15.29
N THR A 116 6.36 -11.22 -14.56
CA THR A 116 7.71 -11.46 -14.04
C THR A 116 7.72 -12.58 -12.99
N GLU A 117 6.70 -12.67 -12.13
CA GLU A 117 6.56 -13.72 -11.12
C GLU A 117 6.23 -15.09 -11.73
N GLU A 118 5.39 -15.13 -12.77
CA GLU A 118 5.12 -16.34 -13.55
C GLU A 118 6.39 -16.84 -14.24
N LEU A 119 7.18 -15.95 -14.84
CA LEU A 119 8.48 -16.29 -15.42
C LEU A 119 9.45 -16.83 -14.38
N LEU A 120 9.53 -16.19 -13.22
CA LEU A 120 10.37 -16.65 -12.12
C LEU A 120 9.97 -18.06 -11.67
N THR A 121 8.67 -18.34 -11.64
CA THR A 121 8.13 -19.67 -11.29
C THR A 121 8.50 -20.71 -12.36
N ALA A 122 8.31 -20.38 -13.63
CA ALA A 122 8.67 -21.25 -14.75
C ALA A 122 10.17 -21.61 -14.76
N VAL A 123 11.05 -20.62 -14.54
CA VAL A 123 12.50 -20.83 -14.45
C VAL A 123 12.86 -21.76 -13.28
N ARG A 124 12.21 -21.61 -12.12
CA ARG A 124 12.45 -22.45 -10.94
C ARG A 124 11.94 -23.88 -11.08
N SER A 125 10.85 -24.08 -11.81
CA SER A 125 10.16 -25.37 -11.83
C SER A 125 10.82 -26.41 -12.74
N ALA A 126 11.82 -26.06 -13.57
CA ALA A 126 12.59 -26.95 -14.47
C ALA A 126 11.78 -27.91 -15.39
N THR A 127 10.44 -27.90 -15.30
CA THR A 127 9.54 -28.92 -15.85
C THR A 127 8.42 -28.28 -16.70
N GLN A 128 8.28 -26.96 -16.67
CA GLN A 128 7.38 -26.20 -17.55
C GLN A 128 8.13 -25.00 -18.14
N PRO A 129 8.58 -25.09 -19.40
CA PRO A 129 9.41 -24.05 -20.00
C PRO A 129 8.60 -22.80 -20.43
N ARG A 130 7.28 -22.80 -20.28
CA ARG A 130 6.43 -21.68 -20.70
C ARG A 130 5.63 -21.08 -19.53
N PRO A 131 5.74 -19.76 -19.29
CA PRO A 131 4.89 -19.10 -18.32
C PRO A 131 3.43 -19.23 -18.73
N ASN A 132 2.55 -19.59 -17.78
CA ASN A 132 1.11 -19.73 -18.04
C ASN A 132 0.43 -18.35 -18.03
N CYS A 133 0.89 -17.44 -18.89
CA CYS A 133 0.37 -16.09 -18.98
C CYS A 133 -0.85 -16.05 -19.91
N ARG A 134 -1.99 -15.54 -19.41
CA ARG A 134 -3.13 -15.22 -20.28
C ARG A 134 -2.72 -14.20 -21.35
N PRO A 135 -3.28 -14.22 -22.57
CA PRO A 135 -2.89 -13.31 -23.67
C PRO A 135 -2.89 -11.82 -23.30
N ALA A 136 -3.84 -11.38 -22.47
CA ALA A 136 -3.92 -9.99 -21.99
C ALA A 136 -2.77 -9.59 -21.03
N LEU A 137 -2.18 -10.55 -20.32
CA LEU A 137 -0.98 -10.36 -19.52
C LEU A 137 0.27 -10.44 -20.40
N ALA A 138 0.23 -11.25 -21.46
CA ALA A 138 1.34 -11.36 -22.39
C ALA A 138 1.67 -10.04 -23.11
N ALA A 139 0.63 -9.27 -23.46
CA ALA A 139 0.79 -7.93 -24.03
C ALA A 139 1.45 -6.92 -23.07
N ALA A 140 1.50 -7.21 -21.77
CA ALA A 140 2.09 -6.32 -20.78
C ALA A 140 3.62 -6.42 -20.77
N ALA A 141 4.22 -7.58 -21.05
CA ALA A 141 5.68 -7.72 -21.07
C ALA A 141 6.17 -8.52 -22.30
N PRO A 142 5.92 -8.02 -23.52
CA PRO A 142 6.19 -8.76 -24.76
C PRO A 142 7.67 -9.09 -24.93
N TRP A 143 8.58 -8.20 -24.51
CA TRP A 143 10.02 -8.46 -24.59
C TRP A 143 10.47 -9.60 -23.66
N LEU A 144 9.95 -9.65 -22.43
CA LEU A 144 10.30 -10.69 -21.45
C LEU A 144 9.77 -12.06 -21.90
N LEU A 145 8.58 -12.10 -22.48
CA LEU A 145 8.02 -13.34 -23.02
C LEU A 145 8.73 -13.80 -24.30
N GLY A 146 9.10 -12.89 -25.20
CA GLY A 146 9.90 -13.25 -26.36
C GLY A 146 11.25 -13.85 -25.97
N ARG A 147 11.90 -13.33 -24.91
CA ARG A 147 13.12 -13.92 -24.33
C ARG A 147 12.86 -15.32 -23.75
N ALA A 148 11.75 -15.50 -23.03
CA ALA A 148 11.36 -16.81 -22.51
C ALA A 148 11.16 -17.83 -23.64
N GLU A 149 10.42 -17.47 -24.69
CA GLU A 149 10.15 -18.32 -25.84
C GLU A 149 11.44 -18.68 -26.60
N GLN A 150 12.35 -17.73 -26.77
CA GLN A 150 13.66 -17.99 -27.37
C GLN A 150 14.50 -18.96 -26.53
N ALA A 151 14.49 -18.83 -25.20
CA ALA A 151 15.17 -19.78 -24.32
C ALA A 151 14.60 -21.20 -24.43
N THR A 152 13.29 -21.35 -24.67
CA THR A 152 12.69 -22.68 -24.90
C THR A 152 13.08 -23.31 -26.22
N THR A 153 13.39 -22.51 -27.24
CA THR A 153 13.74 -23.01 -28.59
C THR A 153 15.24 -23.24 -28.76
N ARG A 154 16.07 -22.67 -27.89
CA ARG A 154 17.54 -22.82 -27.88
C ARG A 154 18.05 -23.01 -26.45
N PRO A 155 17.80 -24.18 -25.83
CA PRO A 155 18.15 -24.41 -24.42
C PRO A 155 19.66 -24.44 -24.15
N ASP A 156 20.48 -24.72 -25.17
CA ASP A 156 21.95 -24.80 -25.06
C ASP A 156 22.67 -23.45 -25.22
N ASP A 157 21.93 -22.35 -25.38
CA ASP A 157 22.49 -21.00 -25.49
C ASP A 157 22.29 -20.24 -24.17
N ASP A 158 23.30 -20.33 -23.30
CA ASP A 158 23.33 -19.66 -21.99
C ASP A 158 23.14 -18.13 -22.08
N ALA A 159 23.40 -17.50 -23.24
CA ALA A 159 23.18 -16.07 -23.44
C ALA A 159 21.69 -15.71 -23.65
N ILE A 160 20.87 -16.69 -24.03
CA ILE A 160 19.43 -16.54 -24.31
C ILE A 160 18.58 -16.88 -23.08
N GLY A 161 19.13 -17.63 -22.12
CA GLY A 161 18.45 -18.04 -20.88
C GLY A 161 17.92 -16.88 -20.02
N LEU A 162 16.79 -17.12 -19.34
CA LEU A 162 16.28 -16.22 -18.31
C LEU A 162 17.02 -16.46 -16.98
N ASP A 163 17.90 -15.53 -16.61
CA ASP A 163 18.57 -15.55 -15.32
C ASP A 163 17.57 -15.31 -14.17
N GLU A 164 17.41 -16.31 -13.29
CA GLU A 164 16.56 -16.23 -12.10
C GLU A 164 16.95 -15.04 -11.20
N ARG A 165 18.25 -14.75 -11.04
CA ARG A 165 18.71 -13.65 -10.20
C ARG A 165 18.30 -12.31 -10.80
N ALA A 166 18.50 -12.11 -12.10
CA ALA A 166 18.04 -10.91 -12.80
C ALA A 166 16.52 -10.74 -12.71
N LEU A 167 15.74 -11.81 -12.88
CA LEU A 167 14.27 -11.77 -12.73
C LEU A 167 13.84 -11.39 -11.31
N ARG A 168 14.51 -11.94 -10.27
CA ARG A 168 14.25 -11.55 -8.88
C ARG A 168 14.52 -10.08 -8.63
N THR A 169 15.65 -9.57 -9.12
CA THR A 169 15.99 -8.15 -9.01
C THR A 169 14.96 -7.28 -9.73
N HIS A 170 14.53 -7.69 -10.92
CA HIS A 170 13.52 -6.96 -11.69
C HIS A 170 12.15 -6.95 -10.97
N ALA A 171 11.70 -8.09 -10.45
CA ALA A 171 10.46 -8.18 -9.68
C ALA A 171 10.51 -7.30 -8.43
N ALA A 172 11.64 -7.29 -7.71
CA ALA A 172 11.84 -6.42 -6.55
C ALA A 172 11.76 -4.93 -6.92
N ARG A 173 12.34 -4.53 -8.06
CA ARG A 173 12.23 -3.17 -8.58
C ARG A 173 10.77 -2.80 -8.90
N ILE A 174 10.05 -3.65 -9.64
CA ILE A 174 8.64 -3.37 -9.97
C ILE A 174 7.78 -3.27 -8.69
N ARG A 175 8.05 -4.08 -7.67
CA ARG A 175 7.33 -3.98 -6.38
C ARG A 175 7.53 -2.61 -5.71
N ARG A 176 8.76 -2.08 -5.72
CA ARG A 176 9.05 -0.73 -5.21
C ARG A 176 8.38 0.36 -6.05
N ASP A 177 8.46 0.25 -7.38
CA ASP A 177 7.81 1.21 -8.28
C ASP A 177 6.29 1.21 -8.07
N LEU A 178 5.69 0.03 -7.83
CA LEU A 178 4.26 -0.12 -7.53
C LEU A 178 3.88 0.45 -6.15
N GLU A 179 4.75 0.31 -5.15
CA GLU A 179 4.57 0.92 -3.83
C GLU A 179 4.60 2.45 -3.92
N LEU A 180 5.62 3.00 -4.57
CA LEU A 180 5.74 4.44 -4.88
C LEU A 180 4.51 4.96 -5.64
N ALA A 181 4.07 4.24 -6.69
CA ALA A 181 2.91 4.61 -7.48
C ALA A 181 1.62 4.64 -6.65
N ARG A 182 1.45 3.72 -5.69
CA ARG A 182 0.25 3.68 -4.84
C ARG A 182 0.27 4.71 -3.72
N LEU A 183 1.42 4.94 -3.08
CA LEU A 183 1.54 5.90 -1.99
C LEU A 183 1.58 7.34 -2.50
N GLY A 184 2.11 7.57 -3.70
CA GLY A 184 2.52 8.88 -4.18
C GLY A 184 3.90 9.26 -3.65
N THR A 185 4.60 10.15 -4.37
CA THR A 185 6.02 10.45 -4.09
C THR A 185 6.27 10.96 -2.68
N LYS A 186 5.42 11.84 -2.17
CA LYS A 186 5.59 12.46 -0.85
C LYS A 186 5.40 11.46 0.29
N LEU A 187 4.30 10.71 0.28
CA LEU A 187 4.04 9.72 1.34
C LEU A 187 5.09 8.60 1.31
N HIS A 188 5.50 8.15 0.11
CA HIS A 188 6.57 7.17 -0.01
C HIS A 188 7.91 7.67 0.55
N ALA A 189 8.28 8.93 0.29
CA ALA A 189 9.52 9.51 0.82
C ALA A 189 9.51 9.53 2.35
N LEU A 190 8.41 9.97 2.96
CA LEU A 190 8.26 10.02 4.42
C LEU A 190 8.38 8.62 5.05
N VAL A 191 7.72 7.61 4.47
CA VAL A 191 7.78 6.22 4.98
C VAL A 191 9.20 5.64 4.87
N VAL A 192 9.96 6.01 3.83
CA VAL A 192 11.35 5.54 3.68
C VAL A 192 12.31 6.25 4.64
N GLU A 193 12.07 7.52 4.98
CA GLU A 193 12.88 8.29 5.93
C GLU A 193 12.72 7.80 7.38
N GLU A 194 11.60 7.16 7.72
CA GLU A 194 11.33 6.59 9.05
C GLU A 194 11.92 5.18 9.26
N ARG A 195 12.51 4.55 8.22
CA ARG A 195 13.11 3.20 8.26
C ARG A 195 14.63 3.21 8.42
#